data_AF-A0A438FND8-F1
#
_entry.id   AF-A0A438FND8-F1
#
_cell.length_a   1.000
_cell.length_b   1.000
_cell.length_c   1.000
_cell.angle_alpha   90.00
_cell.angle_beta   90.00
_cell.angle_gamma   90.00
#
_symmetry.space_group_name_H-M   'P 1'
#
loop_
_entity.id
_entity.type
_entity.pdbx_description
1 polymer ?
#
loop_
_entity_poly.entity_id
_entity_poly.type
_entity_poly.pdbx_seq_one_letter_code
_entity_poly.pdbx_strand_id
1 'polypeptide(L)'
;MKSSVLLLLLCAAVLTVATLASEAYPSGYDTASCDVDLLPVRQEVYDGGRIFDISHRYTPDMPSFDSDEGIGQFLWLPKSMKNGSIANNSEMKMQTHTGTHVDAPGHVFDHYFDAGFDVDTLDLEVLNGPALLVDVPRNKNITGMCF
;
A
#
# COMPACT_ATOMS: atom_id res chain seq x y z
N MET A 1 29.23 34.96 24.67
CA MET A 1 29.94 34.28 23.56
C MET A 1 29.90 32.76 23.61
N LYS A 2 29.61 32.10 24.75
CA LYS A 2 29.58 30.62 24.85
C LYS A 2 28.24 29.98 24.43
N SER A 3 27.13 30.72 24.55
CA SER A 3 25.77 30.19 24.27
C SER A 3 25.41 30.08 22.79
N SER A 4 25.95 30.94 21.90
CA SER A 4 25.65 30.87 20.46
C SER A 4 26.35 29.70 19.76
N VAL A 5 27.51 29.28 20.24
CA VAL A 5 28.25 28.13 19.68
C VAL A 5 27.51 26.82 19.96
N LEU A 6 26.88 26.71 21.13
CA LEU A 6 26.08 25.53 21.50
C LEU A 6 24.80 25.42 20.66
N LEU A 7 24.16 26.55 20.34
CA LEU A 7 22.95 26.58 19.51
C LEU A 7 23.26 26.23 18.04
N LEU A 8 24.40 26.67 17.50
CA LEU A 8 24.86 26.29 16.16
C LEU A 8 25.22 24.80 16.05
N LEU A 9 25.79 24.20 17.12
CA LEU A 9 26.08 22.76 17.16
C LEU A 9 24.81 21.91 17.25
N LEU A 10 23.79 22.37 17.97
CA LEU A 10 22.47 21.71 18.00
C LEU A 10 21.73 21.82 16.65
N CYS A 11 21.83 22.95 15.95
CA CYS A 11 21.25 23.09 14.61
C CYS A 11 21.97 22.25 13.55
N ALA A 12 23.28 22.05 13.66
CA ALA A 12 24.03 21.17 12.75
C ALA A 12 23.69 19.68 12.96
N ALA A 13 23.36 19.26 14.19
CA ALA A 13 22.93 17.89 14.48
C ALA A 13 21.51 17.57 13.98
N VAL A 14 20.66 18.59 13.75
CA VAL A 14 19.31 18.41 13.19
C VAL A 14 19.33 18.33 11.65
N LEU A 15 20.41 18.76 11.00
CA LEU A 15 20.54 18.75 9.54
C LEU A 15 21.32 17.56 8.97
N THR A 16 21.62 16.54 9.77
CA THR A 16 21.88 15.20 9.23
C THR A 16 20.55 14.46 9.16
N VAL A 17 19.74 14.82 8.17
CA VAL A 17 18.80 13.84 7.61
C VAL A 17 19.70 12.75 7.05
N ALA A 18 19.93 11.71 7.85
CA ALA A 18 20.39 10.45 7.32
C ALA A 18 19.35 10.10 6.25
N THR A 19 19.73 10.26 4.98
CA THR A 19 19.11 9.54 3.89
C THR A 19 19.39 8.08 4.21
N LEU A 20 18.53 7.49 5.04
CA LEU A 20 18.45 6.05 5.13
C LEU A 20 18.12 5.64 3.71
N ALA A 21 19.11 5.09 3.00
CA ALA A 21 18.85 4.25 1.86
C ALA A 21 17.89 3.19 2.40
N SER A 22 16.60 3.40 2.14
CA SER A 22 15.62 2.37 2.42
C SER A 22 15.94 1.26 1.43
N GLU A 23 16.15 0.03 1.90
CA GLU A 23 16.25 -1.17 1.05
C GLU A 23 15.06 -1.29 0.07
N ALA A 24 13.96 -0.55 0.30
CA ALA A 24 12.83 -0.46 -0.61
C ALA A 24 13.11 0.33 -1.91
N TYR A 25 14.18 1.13 -1.96
CA TYR A 25 14.61 1.87 -3.15
C TYR A 25 16.03 1.47 -3.54
N PRO A 26 16.27 1.07 -4.80
CA PRO A 26 17.64 0.91 -5.28
C PRO A 26 18.40 2.23 -5.08
N SER A 27 19.55 2.18 -4.41
CA SER A 27 20.47 3.31 -4.29
C SER A 27 20.80 3.85 -5.68
N GLY A 28 20.31 5.05 -5.98
CA GLY A 28 20.34 5.60 -7.32
C GLY A 28 21.67 6.23 -7.73
N TYR A 29 22.85 5.80 -7.26
CA TYR A 29 24.12 6.48 -7.61
C TYR A 29 25.41 5.64 -7.67
N ASP A 30 25.40 4.31 -7.58
CA ASP A 30 26.64 3.54 -7.81
C ASP A 30 26.79 3.16 -9.29
N THR A 31 27.61 3.93 -10.01
CA THR A 31 28.05 3.67 -11.39
C THR A 31 29.08 2.53 -11.50
N ALA A 32 29.15 1.64 -10.51
CA ALA A 32 30.02 0.48 -10.53
C ALA A 32 29.22 -0.76 -10.95
N SER A 33 29.33 -1.11 -12.23
CA SER A 33 28.87 -2.37 -12.82
C SER A 33 29.23 -3.59 -11.95
N CYS A 34 28.21 -4.31 -11.49
CA CYS A 34 28.26 -5.76 -11.26
C CYS A 34 26.83 -6.30 -11.50
N ASP A 35 26.70 -7.47 -12.13
CA ASP A 35 25.45 -8.23 -12.26
C ASP A 35 24.80 -8.48 -10.89
N VAL A 36 24.02 -7.52 -10.41
CA VAL A 36 23.15 -7.69 -9.24
C VAL A 36 21.77 -8.02 -9.75
N ASP A 37 21.25 -9.18 -9.35
CA ASP A 37 19.86 -9.53 -9.59
C ASP A 37 18.98 -8.46 -8.93
N LEU A 38 18.28 -7.67 -9.76
CA LEU A 38 17.36 -6.62 -9.31
C LEU A 38 16.08 -7.27 -8.78
N LEU A 39 16.16 -7.83 -7.59
CA LEU A 39 15.02 -8.39 -6.87
C LEU A 39 14.50 -7.36 -5.87
N PRO A 40 13.25 -6.87 -6.02
CA PRO A 40 12.68 -5.97 -5.03
C PRO A 40 12.51 -6.71 -3.70
N VAL A 41 13.06 -6.14 -2.63
CA VAL A 41 12.81 -6.63 -1.27
C VAL A 41 11.36 -6.29 -0.92
N ARG A 42 10.56 -7.31 -0.59
CA ARG A 42 9.22 -7.13 -0.04
C ARG A 42 9.25 -7.32 1.46
N GLN A 43 8.74 -6.33 2.16
CA GLN A 43 8.68 -6.29 3.62
C GLN A 43 7.22 -6.13 4.04
N GLU A 44 6.78 -6.91 5.01
CA GLU A 44 5.42 -6.81 5.57
C GLU A 44 5.39 -5.93 6.83
N VAL A 45 6.57 -5.66 7.41
CA VAL A 45 6.69 -4.97 8.71
C VAL A 45 7.74 -3.88 8.61
N TYR A 46 7.33 -2.63 8.72
CA TYR A 46 8.19 -1.46 8.55
C TYR A 46 8.42 -0.73 9.87
N ASP A 47 9.38 0.20 9.86
CA ASP A 47 9.54 1.20 10.91
C ASP A 47 9.73 0.57 12.31
N GLY A 48 10.56 -0.47 12.37
CA GLY A 48 10.87 -1.19 13.62
C GLY A 48 9.69 -1.95 14.22
N GLY A 49 8.69 -2.34 13.43
CA GLY A 49 7.50 -3.05 13.93
C GLY A 49 6.33 -2.14 14.25
N ARG A 50 6.36 -0.87 13.83
CA ARG A 50 5.26 0.07 14.03
C ARG A 50 4.21 0.03 12.93
N ILE A 51 4.60 -0.38 11.73
CA ILE A 51 3.72 -0.44 10.55
C ILE A 51 3.71 -1.89 10.07
N PHE A 52 2.51 -2.47 10.00
CA PHE A 52 2.29 -3.78 9.42
C PHE A 52 1.48 -3.59 8.15
N ASP A 53 2.01 -4.04 7.02
CA ASP A 53 1.22 -4.16 5.80
C ASP A 53 0.25 -5.33 5.98
N ILE A 54 -1.03 -5.04 5.80
CA ILE A 54 -2.13 -6.02 5.87
C ILE A 54 -2.85 -6.12 4.51
N SER A 55 -2.20 -5.64 3.45
CA SER A 55 -2.72 -5.61 2.10
C SER A 55 -2.38 -6.89 1.36
N HIS A 56 -3.36 -7.50 0.71
CA HIS A 56 -3.07 -8.57 -0.23
C HIS A 56 -2.36 -8.01 -1.47
N ARG A 57 -1.22 -8.59 -1.82
CA ARG A 57 -0.58 -8.33 -3.11
C ARG A 57 -1.52 -8.78 -4.24
N TYR A 58 -1.73 -7.90 -5.23
CA TYR A 58 -2.41 -8.28 -6.46
C TYR A 58 -1.58 -9.26 -7.29
N THR A 59 -2.19 -10.41 -7.59
CA THR A 59 -1.66 -11.43 -8.50
C THR A 59 -2.77 -11.90 -9.43
N PRO A 60 -2.46 -12.32 -10.67
CA PRO A 60 -3.48 -12.78 -11.63
C PRO A 60 -4.38 -13.91 -11.11
N ASP A 61 -3.81 -14.77 -10.27
CA ASP A 61 -4.40 -15.99 -9.70
C ASP A 61 -5.07 -15.77 -8.34
N MET A 62 -5.11 -14.54 -7.82
CA MET A 62 -5.76 -14.29 -6.54
C MET A 62 -7.27 -14.51 -6.63
N PRO A 63 -7.93 -14.90 -5.52
CA PRO A 63 -9.37 -15.11 -5.52
C PRO A 63 -10.16 -13.91 -6.04
N SER A 64 -11.15 -14.19 -6.88
CA SER A 64 -12.09 -13.19 -7.40
C SER A 64 -13.51 -13.63 -7.05
N PHE A 65 -14.39 -12.66 -6.78
CA PHE A 65 -15.79 -12.99 -6.53
C PHE A 65 -16.41 -13.62 -7.79
N ASP A 66 -17.19 -14.69 -7.59
CA ASP A 66 -17.93 -15.42 -8.64
C ASP A 66 -17.04 -15.96 -9.78
N SER A 67 -15.75 -16.19 -9.53
CA SER A 67 -14.81 -16.73 -10.52
C SER A 67 -13.74 -17.61 -9.87
N ASP A 68 -13.55 -18.79 -10.43
CA ASP A 68 -12.46 -19.70 -10.07
C ASP A 68 -11.15 -19.39 -10.84
N GLU A 69 -11.19 -18.49 -11.83
CA GLU A 69 -10.05 -18.15 -12.69
C GLU A 69 -9.16 -17.02 -12.12
N GLY A 70 -9.53 -16.47 -10.96
CA GLY A 70 -8.91 -15.29 -10.39
C GLY A 70 -9.23 -14.01 -11.16
N ILE A 71 -8.32 -13.03 -11.13
CA ILE A 71 -8.51 -11.72 -11.80
C ILE A 71 -7.85 -11.62 -13.18
N GLY A 72 -7.04 -12.61 -13.57
CA GLY A 72 -6.39 -12.68 -14.88
C GLY A 72 -5.43 -11.52 -15.15
N GLN A 73 -5.35 -11.07 -16.40
CA GLN A 73 -4.50 -9.93 -16.78
C GLN A 73 -5.12 -8.62 -16.28
N PHE A 74 -4.70 -8.18 -15.11
CA PHE A 74 -5.18 -6.93 -14.51
C PHE A 74 -4.25 -5.73 -14.74
N LEU A 75 -2.99 -5.94 -15.15
CA LEU A 75 -1.97 -4.90 -15.34
C LEU A 75 -1.17 -5.17 -16.62
N TRP A 76 -0.97 -4.15 -17.46
CA TRP A 76 -0.17 -4.24 -18.69
C TRP A 76 0.51 -2.93 -19.04
N LEU A 77 1.44 -2.95 -20.01
CA LEU A 77 2.21 -1.79 -20.46
C LEU A 77 1.85 -1.41 -21.91
N PRO A 78 0.91 -0.47 -22.15
CA PRO A 78 0.66 0.05 -23.49
C PRO A 78 1.89 0.73 -24.13
N LYS A 79 2.74 1.34 -23.30
CA LYS A 79 4.03 1.92 -23.73
C LYS A 79 5.12 1.48 -22.75
N SER A 80 6.28 1.07 -23.26
CA SER A 80 7.39 0.59 -22.44
C SER A 80 8.73 1.14 -22.91
N MET A 81 9.67 1.32 -21.98
CA MET A 81 11.03 1.75 -22.29
C MET A 81 11.74 0.75 -23.20
N LYS A 82 11.44 -0.54 -23.01
CA LYS A 82 11.91 -1.62 -23.89
C LYS A 82 11.49 -1.41 -25.35
N ASN A 83 10.35 -0.75 -25.57
CA ASN A 83 9.81 -0.43 -26.89
C ASN A 83 10.01 1.05 -27.28
N GLY A 84 10.99 1.73 -26.70
CA GLY A 84 11.39 3.09 -27.09
C GLY A 84 10.60 4.23 -26.45
N SER A 85 9.71 3.95 -25.49
CA SER A 85 9.11 4.99 -24.65
C SER A 85 10.14 5.59 -23.68
N ILE A 86 9.94 6.84 -23.26
CA ILE A 86 10.77 7.47 -22.20
C ILE A 86 10.47 6.93 -20.79
N ALA A 87 9.37 6.18 -20.63
CA ALA A 87 8.92 5.57 -19.38
C ALA A 87 8.13 4.28 -19.64
N ASN A 88 8.01 3.43 -18.62
CA ASN A 88 7.05 2.33 -18.60
C ASN A 88 5.70 2.88 -18.14
N ASN A 89 4.72 2.92 -19.04
CA ASN A 89 3.39 3.41 -18.75
C ASN A 89 2.49 2.20 -18.54
N SER A 90 1.91 2.07 -17.35
CA SER A 90 1.02 0.97 -17.00
C SER A 90 -0.45 1.36 -17.17
N GLU A 91 -1.26 0.41 -17.60
CA GLU A 91 -2.72 0.42 -17.50
C GLU A 91 -3.15 -0.76 -16.64
N MET A 92 -4.25 -0.57 -15.89
CA MET A 92 -4.84 -1.61 -15.08
C MET A 92 -6.36 -1.66 -15.21
N LYS A 93 -6.93 -2.87 -15.05
CA LYS A 93 -8.37 -3.12 -15.02
C LYS A 93 -8.66 -4.29 -14.09
N MET A 94 -9.55 -4.08 -13.13
CA MET A 94 -9.95 -5.05 -12.12
C MET A 94 -11.28 -4.64 -11.49
N GLN A 95 -11.96 -5.58 -10.82
CA GLN A 95 -13.13 -5.26 -10.00
C GLN A 95 -12.70 -4.51 -8.73
N THR A 96 -13.53 -3.61 -8.24
CA THR A 96 -13.26 -2.86 -7.00
C THR A 96 -13.18 -3.76 -5.77
N HIS A 97 -13.92 -4.87 -5.77
CA HIS A 97 -13.93 -5.88 -4.70
C HIS A 97 -12.81 -6.92 -4.86
N THR A 98 -11.58 -6.46 -5.09
CA THR A 98 -10.42 -7.34 -5.24
C THR A 98 -9.38 -7.01 -4.16
N GLY A 99 -8.90 -8.03 -3.46
CA GLY A 99 -7.88 -7.88 -2.42
C GLY A 99 -8.39 -7.11 -1.20
N THR A 100 -7.48 -6.44 -0.49
CA THR A 100 -7.83 -5.61 0.66
C THR A 100 -8.47 -4.30 0.17
N HIS A 101 -9.75 -4.08 0.45
CA HIS A 101 -10.55 -2.95 -0.04
C HIS A 101 -11.60 -2.50 0.97
N VAL A 102 -12.35 -1.44 0.65
CA VAL A 102 -13.52 -0.95 1.40
C VAL A 102 -14.70 -0.76 0.46
N ASP A 103 -15.91 -0.94 0.98
CA ASP A 103 -17.16 -0.76 0.23
C ASP A 103 -17.81 0.58 0.59
N ALA A 104 -18.35 1.27 -0.43
CA ALA A 104 -19.18 2.45 -0.23
C ALA A 104 -20.66 2.06 -0.04
N PRO A 105 -21.51 2.91 0.58
CA PRO A 105 -22.94 2.62 0.74
C PRO A 105 -23.66 2.28 -0.57
N GLY A 106 -23.29 2.95 -1.67
CA GLY A 106 -23.82 2.68 -3.00
C GLY A 106 -23.53 1.27 -3.52
N HIS A 107 -22.57 0.53 -2.93
CA HIS A 107 -22.32 -0.87 -3.30
C HIS A 107 -23.52 -1.79 -3.05
N VAL A 108 -24.23 -1.58 -1.93
CA VAL A 108 -25.29 -2.49 -1.46
C VAL A 108 -26.68 -1.89 -1.64
N PHE A 109 -26.79 -0.56 -1.70
CA PHE A 109 -28.07 0.15 -1.73
C PHE A 109 -28.18 1.04 -2.97
N ASP A 110 -29.05 0.64 -3.90
CA ASP A 110 -29.25 1.28 -5.21
C ASP A 110 -29.56 2.79 -5.12
N HIS A 111 -30.43 3.18 -4.19
CA HIS A 111 -30.75 4.61 -3.99
C HIS A 111 -29.57 5.45 -3.48
N TYR A 112 -28.59 4.84 -2.82
CA TYR A 112 -27.34 5.53 -2.44
C TYR A 112 -26.38 5.61 -3.62
N PHE A 113 -26.36 4.61 -4.50
CA PHE A 113 -25.60 4.67 -5.74
C PHE A 113 -26.09 5.82 -6.63
N ASP A 114 -27.40 5.90 -6.87
CA ASP A 114 -28.02 6.98 -7.66
C ASP A 114 -27.78 8.37 -7.05
N ALA A 115 -27.65 8.44 -5.71
CA ALA A 115 -27.38 9.68 -4.99
C ALA A 115 -25.87 10.02 -4.89
N GLY A 116 -24.98 9.18 -5.43
CA GLY A 116 -23.54 9.43 -5.49
C GLY A 116 -22.79 9.17 -4.18
N PHE A 117 -23.28 8.28 -3.32
CA PHE A 117 -22.56 7.83 -2.11
C PHE A 117 -21.47 6.83 -2.47
N ASP A 118 -20.44 7.34 -3.13
CA ASP A 118 -19.26 6.62 -3.61
C ASP A 118 -18.10 6.66 -2.60
N VAL A 119 -17.00 5.95 -2.90
CA VAL A 119 -15.87 5.76 -1.96
C VAL A 119 -15.21 7.09 -1.57
N ASP A 120 -15.27 8.10 -2.44
CA ASP A 120 -14.71 9.43 -2.23
C ASP A 120 -15.57 10.31 -1.32
N THR A 121 -16.75 9.83 -0.92
CA THR A 121 -17.62 10.48 0.06
C THR A 121 -17.42 9.97 1.49
N LEU A 122 -16.61 8.92 1.68
CA LEU A 122 -16.36 8.33 3.00
C LEU A 122 -15.58 9.28 3.91
N ASP A 123 -15.95 9.30 5.19
CA ASP A 123 -15.25 10.07 6.22
C ASP A 123 -13.87 9.45 6.50
N LEU A 124 -12.81 10.21 6.24
CA LEU A 124 -11.44 9.76 6.43
C LEU A 124 -11.08 9.56 7.91
N GLU A 125 -11.78 10.20 8.86
CA GLU A 125 -11.57 9.95 10.30
C GLU A 125 -12.01 8.53 10.70
N VAL A 126 -12.99 7.96 10.00
CA VAL A 126 -13.41 6.56 10.19
C VAL A 126 -12.36 5.60 9.66
N LEU A 127 -11.70 5.94 8.55
CA LEU A 127 -10.70 5.07 7.91
C LEU A 127 -9.30 5.18 8.53
N ASN A 128 -9.06 6.17 9.40
CA ASN A 128 -7.74 6.44 9.99
C ASN A 128 -7.84 6.70 11.49
N GLY A 129 -7.66 5.66 12.30
CA GLY A 129 -7.69 5.80 13.75
C GLY A 129 -7.28 4.53 14.50
N PRO A 130 -7.41 4.56 15.84
CA PRO A 130 -7.19 3.39 16.67
C PRO A 130 -8.12 2.24 16.27
N ALA A 131 -7.56 1.04 16.12
CA ALA A 131 -8.30 -0.18 15.84
C ALA A 131 -7.96 -1.26 16.88
N LEU A 132 -8.92 -2.16 17.13
CA LEU A 132 -8.73 -3.33 17.98
C LEU A 132 -8.63 -4.58 17.11
N LEU A 133 -7.50 -5.28 17.18
CA LEU A 133 -7.36 -6.60 16.58
C LEU A 133 -7.85 -7.68 17.57
N VAL A 134 -8.84 -8.45 17.16
CA VAL A 134 -9.42 -9.55 17.94
C VAL A 134 -9.25 -10.85 17.17
N ASP A 135 -8.67 -11.86 17.81
CA ASP A 135 -8.64 -13.22 17.27
C ASP A 135 -9.97 -13.94 17.58
N VAL A 136 -10.55 -14.60 16.57
CA VAL A 136 -11.85 -15.28 16.66
C VAL A 136 -11.74 -16.71 16.12
N PRO A 137 -12.52 -17.67 16.67
CA PRO A 137 -12.48 -19.04 16.17
C PRO A 137 -12.81 -19.13 14.68
N ARG A 138 -11.96 -19.84 13.93
CA ARG A 138 -12.20 -20.13 12.51
C ARG A 138 -13.49 -20.94 12.32
N ASN A 139 -14.11 -20.77 11.16
CA ASN A 139 -15.30 -21.52 10.72
C ASN A 139 -16.52 -21.38 11.67
N LYS A 140 -16.64 -20.24 12.36
CA LYS A 140 -17.80 -19.89 13.19
C LYS A 140 -18.27 -18.48 12.86
N ASN A 141 -19.57 -18.26 12.97
CA ASN A 141 -20.15 -16.92 12.83
C ASN A 141 -19.77 -16.04 14.04
N ILE A 142 -19.45 -14.77 13.77
CA ILE A 142 -19.28 -13.75 14.80
C ILE A 142 -20.69 -13.32 15.24
N THR A 143 -20.99 -13.36 16.53
CA THR A 143 -22.30 -12.99 17.08
C THR A 143 -22.14 -11.99 18.23
N GLY A 144 -23.18 -11.21 18.53
CA GLY A 144 -23.17 -10.28 19.66
C GLY A 144 -23.29 -10.92 21.04
N MET A 145 -23.44 -12.26 21.13
CA MET A 145 -23.55 -12.97 22.40
C MET A 145 -22.17 -13.48 22.83
N CYS A 146 -21.66 -12.95 23.94
CA CYS A 146 -20.56 -13.56 24.69
C CYS A 146 -21.09 -14.83 25.38
N PHE A 147 -20.44 -15.97 25.18
CA PHE A 147 -20.66 -17.19 25.98
C PHE A 147 -19.60 -17.31 27.06
#